data_AF-A0A356F9N6-F1
#
_entry.id   AF-A0A356F9N6-F1
#
_cell.length_a   1.000
_cell.length_b   1.000
_cell.length_c   1.000
_cell.angle_alpha   90.00
_cell.angle_beta   90.00
_cell.angle_gamma   90.00
#
_symmetry.space_group_name_H-M   'P 1'
#
loop_
_entity.id
_entity.type
_entity.pdbx_description
1 polymer ?
#
loop_
_entity_poly.entity_id
_entity_poly.type
_entity_poly.pdbx_seq_one_letter_code
_entity_poly.pdbx_strand_id
1 'polypeptide(L)'
;MSKDRNISRRTVLRGLGASLALPFLEVMSPALAAAEAAAAAPVRMAFCFVPNGVNLKNWIPQSAGSDYQMPWSLQPLSAVRDDLLVLTGLTHDKGRANGDGAGDHARSASVFLTGAQPVKTHGSGIRVGMSADQAAAGKLGDLTKFSSLELGCDGGRNSGNCDSGYSCAYSNNISWTSATTPNSKEVDPRRAFDRLFGNGKQREEAENKARRLSRRLSILDFVLDDARRLNSKLGGHDRGKLDEYFTGVRDIERRLARVRSSSSAA
;
A
#
# COMPACT_ATOMS: atom_id res chain seq x y z
N MET A 1 -49.24 27.85 34.15
CA MET A 1 -48.21 28.83 34.56
C MET A 1 -46.84 28.32 34.09
N SER A 2 -46.37 28.79 32.94
CA SER A 2 -45.04 28.43 32.41
C SER A 2 -43.96 29.19 33.19
N LYS A 3 -42.96 28.50 33.72
CA LYS A 3 -41.76 29.12 34.32
C LYS A 3 -40.65 29.12 33.27
N ASP A 4 -40.40 30.28 32.68
CA ASP A 4 -39.23 30.49 31.82
C ASP A 4 -37.95 30.32 32.61
N ARG A 5 -37.16 29.30 32.27
CA ARG A 5 -35.81 29.08 32.80
C ARG A 5 -34.79 29.80 31.91
N ASN A 6 -34.76 31.12 31.97
CA ASN A 6 -33.72 31.90 31.28
C ASN A 6 -32.43 31.90 32.10
N ILE A 7 -31.38 31.30 31.55
CA ILE A 7 -30.03 31.33 32.12
C ILE A 7 -29.46 32.74 31.93
N SER A 8 -29.00 33.36 33.02
CA SER A 8 -28.49 34.73 32.97
C SER A 8 -27.18 34.82 32.18
N ARG A 9 -26.98 35.92 31.42
CA ARG A 9 -25.72 36.25 30.75
C ARG A 9 -24.51 36.22 31.70
N ARG A 10 -24.71 36.54 32.97
CA ARG A 10 -23.67 36.48 34.02
C ARG A 10 -23.29 35.04 34.39
N THR A 11 -24.24 34.10 34.32
CA THR A 11 -23.99 32.66 34.51
C THR A 11 -23.15 32.11 33.35
N VAL A 12 -23.45 32.51 32.11
CA VAL A 12 -22.67 32.13 30.91
C VAL A 12 -21.25 32.69 30.97
N LEU A 13 -21.08 33.96 31.35
CA LEU A 13 -19.76 34.59 31.45
C LEU A 13 -18.91 34.06 32.62
N ARG A 14 -19.54 33.60 33.72
CA ARG A 14 -18.83 32.89 34.80
C ARG A 14 -18.42 31.45 34.43
N GLY A 15 -19.10 30.84 33.45
CA GLY A 15 -18.78 29.49 32.94
C GLY A 15 -17.64 29.45 31.91
N LEU A 16 -17.35 30.58 31.25
CA LEU A 16 -16.30 30.69 30.22
C LEU A 16 -14.88 30.40 30.74
N GLY A 17 -14.62 30.65 32.03
CA GLY A 17 -13.35 30.29 32.69
C GLY A 17 -13.20 28.79 32.97
N ALA A 18 -14.32 28.06 33.12
CA ALA A 18 -14.31 26.60 33.33
C ALA A 18 -14.23 25.82 32.01
N SER A 19 -14.67 26.40 30.88
CA SER A 19 -14.59 25.77 29.55
C SER A 19 -13.17 25.69 28.97
N LEU A 20 -12.22 26.50 29.47
CA LEU A 20 -10.81 26.38 29.07
C LEU A 20 -10.06 25.27 29.85
N ALA A 21 -10.66 24.73 30.92
CA ALA A 21 -10.06 23.71 31.78
C ALA A 21 -10.79 22.36 31.71
N LEU A 22 -11.90 22.26 30.96
CA LEU A 22 -12.61 21.00 30.78
C LEU A 22 -12.02 20.24 29.59
N PRO A 23 -11.52 19.00 29.78
CA PRO A 23 -11.29 18.11 28.66
C PRO A 23 -12.60 17.97 27.90
N PHE A 24 -12.54 18.07 26.56
CA PHE A 24 -13.67 17.80 25.69
C PHE A 24 -14.30 16.45 26.09
N LEU A 25 -15.52 16.50 26.64
CA LEU A 25 -16.26 15.30 27.02
C LEU A 25 -16.82 14.67 25.73
N GLU A 26 -16.56 13.38 25.53
CA GLU A 26 -17.04 12.53 24.43
C GLU A 26 -18.56 12.64 24.14
N VAL A 27 -19.36 13.17 25.07
CA VAL A 27 -20.79 13.41 24.89
C VAL A 27 -21.11 14.49 23.84
N MET A 28 -20.16 15.36 23.49
CA MET A 28 -20.31 16.38 22.43
C MET A 28 -19.90 15.87 21.03
N SER A 29 -19.46 14.62 20.94
CA SER A 29 -18.99 13.95 19.72
C SER A 29 -20.05 13.80 18.60
N PRO A 30 -21.37 13.61 18.86
CA PRO A 30 -22.33 13.39 17.78
C PRO A 30 -22.48 14.60 16.83
N ALA A 31 -22.35 15.83 17.36
CA ALA A 31 -22.51 17.05 16.57
C ALA A 31 -21.27 17.37 15.73
N LEU A 32 -20.06 16.97 16.17
CA LEU A 32 -18.84 17.03 15.35
C LEU A 32 -18.80 15.90 14.31
N ALA A 33 -19.19 14.68 14.69
CA ALA A 33 -19.26 13.54 13.77
C ALA A 33 -20.27 13.78 12.63
N ALA A 34 -21.37 14.50 12.89
CA ALA A 34 -22.32 14.91 11.87
C ALA A 34 -21.77 16.00 10.93
N ALA A 35 -20.87 16.87 11.39
CA ALA A 35 -20.18 17.85 10.56
C ALA A 35 -19.06 17.21 9.71
N GLU A 36 -18.38 16.19 10.24
CA GLU A 36 -17.38 15.40 9.53
C GLU A 36 -18.01 14.48 8.47
N ALA A 37 -19.26 14.04 8.68
CA ALA A 37 -20.03 13.26 7.71
C ALA A 37 -20.46 14.04 6.45
N ALA A 38 -20.27 15.37 6.41
CA ALA A 38 -20.69 16.20 5.27
C ALA A 38 -19.62 16.35 4.18
N ALA A 39 -18.35 16.03 4.44
CA ALA A 39 -17.30 16.05 3.43
C ALA A 39 -17.08 14.64 2.87
N ALA A 40 -17.36 14.44 1.58
CA ALA A 40 -17.05 13.18 0.91
C ALA A 40 -15.55 12.87 1.09
N ALA A 41 -15.23 11.63 1.47
CA ALA A 41 -13.85 11.21 1.63
C ALA A 41 -13.06 11.46 0.33
N PRO A 42 -11.82 11.95 0.40
CA PRO A 42 -11.04 12.26 -0.80
C PRO A 42 -10.83 10.99 -1.63
N VAL A 43 -11.09 11.10 -2.93
CA VAL A 43 -10.80 10.05 -3.91
C VAL A 43 -9.29 9.89 -4.01
N ARG A 44 -8.80 8.65 -3.94
CA ARG A 44 -7.37 8.34 -3.96
C ARG A 44 -6.97 7.74 -5.31
N MET A 45 -5.79 8.10 -5.78
CA MET A 45 -5.18 7.54 -6.99
C MET A 45 -4.17 6.46 -6.58
N ALA A 46 -4.21 5.32 -7.25
CA ALA A 46 -3.28 4.22 -7.02
C ALA A 46 -2.64 3.77 -8.34
N PHE A 47 -1.33 3.57 -8.31
CA PHE A 47 -0.57 2.97 -9.40
C PHE A 47 0.01 1.65 -8.94
N CYS A 48 -0.31 0.57 -9.64
CA CYS A 48 0.18 -0.77 -9.33
C CYS A 48 1.14 -1.23 -10.42
N PHE A 49 2.40 -1.43 -10.05
CA PHE A 49 3.41 -1.98 -10.96
C PHE A 49 3.43 -3.51 -10.85
N VAL A 50 3.30 -4.19 -11.99
CA VAL A 50 3.41 -5.65 -12.08
C VAL A 50 4.74 -5.97 -12.77
N PRO A 51 5.83 -6.22 -12.01
CA PRO A 51 7.12 -6.54 -12.60
C PRO A 51 7.04 -7.86 -13.38
N ASN A 52 7.84 -8.00 -14.43
CA ASN A 52 7.76 -9.07 -15.44
C ASN A 52 6.47 -9.11 -16.27
N GLY A 53 5.53 -8.20 -16.01
CA GLY A 53 4.31 -8.06 -16.78
C GLY A 53 3.31 -9.19 -16.54
N VAL A 54 2.50 -9.44 -17.57
CA VAL A 54 1.36 -10.36 -17.53
C VAL A 54 1.33 -11.18 -18.80
N ASN A 55 0.63 -12.32 -18.78
CA ASN A 55 0.37 -13.05 -20.02
C ASN A 55 -0.61 -12.26 -20.90
N LEU A 56 -0.08 -11.53 -21.89
CA LEU A 56 -0.85 -10.62 -22.74
C LEU A 56 -2.02 -11.29 -23.45
N LYS A 57 -1.89 -12.56 -23.85
CA LYS A 57 -2.97 -13.33 -24.50
C LYS A 57 -4.20 -13.49 -23.59
N ASN A 58 -3.97 -13.56 -22.28
CA ASN A 58 -5.02 -13.72 -21.27
C ASN A 58 -5.35 -12.41 -20.52
N TRP A 59 -4.73 -11.29 -20.92
CA TRP A 59 -4.93 -9.97 -20.31
C TRP A 59 -5.67 -9.01 -21.24
N ILE A 60 -5.40 -9.06 -22.55
CA ILE A 60 -5.94 -8.14 -23.55
C ILE A 60 -7.30 -8.66 -24.06
N PRO A 61 -8.39 -7.87 -23.96
CA PRO A 61 -9.66 -8.19 -24.59
C PRO A 61 -9.54 -8.33 -26.12
N GLN A 62 -10.29 -9.27 -26.70
CA GLN A 62 -10.26 -9.50 -28.16
C GLN A 62 -11.11 -8.51 -28.96
N SER A 63 -12.06 -7.83 -28.29
CA SER A 63 -12.93 -6.82 -28.89
C SER A 63 -12.92 -5.54 -28.06
N ALA A 64 -13.17 -4.42 -28.73
CA ALA A 64 -13.40 -3.13 -28.09
C ALA A 64 -14.88 -2.94 -27.72
N GLY A 65 -15.15 -1.90 -26.91
CA GLY A 65 -16.49 -1.56 -26.42
C GLY A 65 -16.78 -2.12 -25.02
N SER A 66 -17.90 -1.71 -24.42
CA SER A 66 -18.30 -2.12 -23.07
C SER A 66 -18.59 -3.62 -22.96
N ASP A 67 -18.87 -4.30 -24.08
CA ASP A 67 -19.39 -5.67 -24.11
C ASP A 67 -18.30 -6.70 -24.43
N TYR A 68 -17.04 -6.32 -24.23
CA TYR A 68 -15.92 -7.25 -24.42
C TYR A 68 -16.03 -8.44 -23.47
N GLN A 69 -15.59 -9.61 -23.96
CA GLN A 69 -15.45 -10.79 -23.14
C GLN A 69 -14.24 -10.63 -22.21
N MET A 70 -14.48 -10.68 -20.90
CA MET A 70 -13.42 -10.50 -19.91
C MET A 70 -12.38 -11.64 -20.02
N PRO A 71 -11.11 -11.32 -20.29
CA PRO A 71 -10.04 -12.30 -20.34
C PRO A 71 -9.85 -13.03 -19.00
N TRP A 72 -9.36 -14.26 -19.04
CA TRP A 72 -9.19 -15.09 -17.85
C TRP A 72 -8.41 -14.41 -16.72
N SER A 73 -7.33 -13.69 -17.03
CA SER A 73 -6.53 -13.00 -15.99
C SER A 73 -7.26 -11.83 -15.33
N LEU A 74 -8.35 -11.33 -15.93
CA LEU A 74 -9.17 -10.25 -15.39
C LEU A 74 -10.46 -10.75 -14.71
N GLN A 75 -10.82 -12.04 -14.84
CA GLN A 75 -12.02 -12.61 -14.23
C GLN A 75 -12.19 -12.35 -12.72
N PRO A 76 -11.12 -12.31 -11.89
CA PRO A 76 -11.25 -11.94 -10.49
C PRO A 76 -11.81 -10.52 -10.24
N LEU A 77 -11.79 -9.65 -11.26
CA LEU A 77 -12.32 -8.28 -11.21
C LEU A 77 -13.76 -8.18 -11.76
N SER A 78 -14.43 -9.30 -12.05
CA SER A 78 -15.78 -9.32 -12.61
C SER A 78 -16.81 -8.57 -11.77
N ALA A 79 -16.64 -8.53 -10.44
CA ALA A 79 -17.52 -7.80 -9.52
C ALA A 79 -17.47 -6.26 -9.70
N VAL A 80 -16.43 -5.74 -10.35
CA VAL A 80 -16.21 -4.30 -10.63
C VAL A 80 -16.08 -4.03 -12.13
N ARG A 81 -16.70 -4.88 -12.96
CA ARG A 81 -16.61 -4.80 -14.43
C ARG A 81 -16.99 -3.43 -14.98
N ASP A 82 -18.06 -2.84 -14.46
CA ASP A 82 -18.59 -1.57 -14.96
C ASP A 82 -17.72 -0.37 -14.55
N ASP A 83 -16.78 -0.57 -13.62
CA ASP A 83 -15.77 0.40 -13.19
C ASP A 83 -14.40 0.16 -13.86
N LEU A 84 -14.29 -0.85 -14.74
CA LEU A 84 -13.02 -1.25 -15.35
C LEU A 84 -12.89 -0.72 -16.78
N LEU A 85 -11.77 -0.04 -17.05
CA LEU A 85 -11.33 0.29 -18.40
C LEU A 85 -10.06 -0.49 -18.73
N VAL A 86 -10.09 -1.27 -19.81
CA VAL A 86 -8.89 -1.94 -20.35
C VAL A 86 -8.42 -1.20 -21.60
N LEU A 87 -7.39 -0.37 -21.44
CA LEU A 87 -6.80 0.38 -22.54
C LEU A 87 -5.81 -0.52 -23.30
N THR A 88 -5.98 -0.59 -24.62
CA THR A 88 -5.11 -1.37 -25.52
C THR A 88 -4.44 -0.45 -26.54
N GLY A 89 -3.37 -0.93 -27.20
CA GLY A 89 -2.63 -0.14 -28.19
C GLY A 89 -1.68 0.91 -27.60
N LEU A 90 -1.54 0.98 -26.27
CA LEU A 90 -0.57 1.84 -25.59
C LEU A 90 0.75 1.09 -25.37
N THR A 91 1.87 1.80 -25.50
CA THR A 91 3.21 1.23 -25.30
C THR A 91 4.16 2.25 -24.71
N HIS A 92 5.00 1.83 -23.75
CA HIS A 92 6.13 2.63 -23.30
C HIS A 92 7.29 2.48 -24.30
N ASP A 93 7.30 3.29 -25.36
CA ASP A 93 8.38 3.29 -26.35
C ASP A 93 9.77 3.48 -25.70
N LYS A 94 9.84 4.32 -24.67
CA LYS A 94 11.07 4.57 -23.90
C LYS A 94 11.52 3.42 -22.99
N GLY A 95 10.70 2.38 -22.86
CA GLY A 95 11.10 1.11 -22.25
C GLY A 95 11.99 0.23 -23.15
N ARG A 96 12.00 0.49 -24.46
CA ARG A 96 12.87 -0.22 -25.42
C ARG A 96 14.33 0.20 -25.27
N ALA A 97 15.22 -0.54 -25.94
CA ALA A 97 16.66 -0.29 -25.91
C ALA A 97 17.04 1.14 -26.30
N ASN A 98 16.45 1.71 -27.35
CA ASN A 98 16.72 3.10 -27.77
C ASN A 98 18.21 3.47 -27.84
N GLY A 99 19.05 2.55 -28.34
CA GLY A 99 20.50 2.71 -28.44
C GLY A 99 21.30 2.25 -27.22
N ASP A 100 20.66 2.02 -26.07
CA ASP A 100 21.32 1.68 -24.81
C ASP A 100 21.66 0.19 -24.65
N GLY A 101 21.25 -0.68 -25.56
CA GLY A 101 21.48 -2.13 -25.47
C GLY A 101 20.72 -2.78 -24.30
N ALA A 102 21.33 -3.72 -23.58
CA ALA A 102 20.72 -4.38 -22.41
C ALA A 102 20.41 -3.38 -21.27
N GLY A 103 19.41 -3.71 -20.46
CA GLY A 103 18.97 -2.89 -19.32
C GLY A 103 17.45 -2.81 -19.16
N ASP A 104 16.73 -3.88 -19.52
CA ASP A 104 15.28 -3.87 -19.64
C ASP A 104 14.57 -3.75 -18.29
N HIS A 105 15.18 -4.23 -17.20
CA HIS A 105 14.59 -4.13 -15.86
C HIS A 105 14.59 -2.67 -15.38
N ALA A 106 15.74 -2.01 -15.46
CA ALA A 106 15.90 -0.59 -15.13
C ALA A 106 15.00 0.30 -15.99
N ARG A 107 14.94 0.04 -17.30
CA ARG A 107 14.05 0.77 -18.20
C ARG A 107 12.59 0.56 -17.85
N SER A 108 12.15 -0.69 -17.65
CA SER A 108 10.74 -1.00 -17.38
C SER A 108 10.19 -0.29 -16.14
N ALA A 109 10.95 -0.29 -15.03
CA ALA A 109 10.55 0.36 -13.80
C ALA A 109 10.61 1.90 -13.93
N SER A 110 11.65 2.42 -14.57
CA SER A 110 11.82 3.87 -14.74
C SER A 110 10.73 4.49 -15.61
N VAL A 111 10.35 3.84 -16.71
CA VAL A 111 9.41 4.42 -17.69
C VAL A 111 7.96 4.33 -17.25
N PHE A 112 7.62 3.43 -16.31
CA PHE A 112 6.23 3.11 -15.95
C PHE A 112 5.41 4.35 -15.58
N LEU A 113 5.91 5.20 -14.68
CA LEU A 113 5.22 6.43 -14.29
C LEU A 113 5.84 7.71 -14.88
N THR A 114 6.99 7.63 -15.54
CA THR A 114 7.65 8.82 -16.10
C THR A 114 7.43 8.97 -17.61
N GLY A 115 7.17 7.86 -18.32
CA GLY A 115 7.11 7.83 -19.78
C GLY A 115 8.43 8.17 -20.49
N ALA A 116 9.52 8.38 -19.75
CA ALA A 116 10.76 8.94 -20.25
C ALA A 116 11.89 7.91 -20.25
N GLN A 117 12.85 8.07 -21.17
CA GLN A 117 14.02 7.19 -21.23
C GLN A 117 14.99 7.55 -20.12
N PRO A 118 15.35 6.61 -19.21
CA PRO A 118 16.35 6.88 -18.20
C PRO A 118 17.72 7.05 -18.87
N VAL A 119 18.51 8.03 -18.41
CA VAL A 119 19.91 8.17 -18.85
C VAL A 119 20.70 6.96 -18.38
N LYS A 120 21.38 6.28 -19.30
CA LYS A 120 22.24 5.14 -18.99
C LYS A 120 23.48 5.58 -18.22
N THR A 121 23.43 5.43 -16.91
CA THR A 121 24.53 5.67 -15.98
C THR A 121 24.31 4.83 -14.72
N HIS A 122 25.40 4.35 -14.12
CA HIS A 122 25.41 3.62 -12.84
C HIS A 122 26.00 4.46 -11.69
N GLY A 123 26.28 5.74 -11.95
CA GLY A 123 26.95 6.66 -11.02
C GLY A 123 26.23 8.00 -10.93
N SER A 124 26.99 9.09 -11.05
CA SER A 124 26.44 10.43 -11.08
C SER A 124 25.62 10.68 -12.35
N GLY A 125 24.70 11.66 -12.28
CA GLY A 125 23.92 12.10 -13.44
C GLY A 125 22.68 11.27 -13.75
N ILE A 126 22.13 10.51 -12.77
CA ILE A 126 20.84 9.85 -12.96
C ILE A 126 19.77 10.88 -13.33
N ARG A 127 18.99 10.58 -14.37
CA ARG A 127 17.91 11.43 -14.87
C ARG A 127 16.90 10.61 -15.65
N VAL A 128 15.62 10.80 -15.35
CA VAL A 128 14.51 10.21 -16.13
C VAL A 128 13.36 11.20 -16.27
N GLY A 129 12.88 11.81 -15.18
CA GLY A 129 11.73 12.70 -15.20
C GLY A 129 10.94 12.63 -13.89
N MET A 130 10.07 13.62 -13.65
CA MET A 130 9.07 13.53 -12.59
C MET A 130 8.03 12.48 -13.00
N SER A 131 7.61 11.65 -12.04
CA SER A 131 6.61 10.63 -12.28
C SER A 131 5.17 11.17 -12.15
N ALA A 132 4.22 10.52 -12.83
CA ALA A 132 2.82 10.92 -12.87
C ALA A 132 2.15 10.96 -11.48
N ASP A 133 2.51 10.03 -10.59
CA ASP A 133 2.04 10.02 -9.20
C ASP A 133 2.52 11.25 -8.42
N GLN A 134 3.74 11.72 -8.66
CA GLN A 134 4.29 12.91 -7.99
C GLN A 134 3.74 14.21 -8.58
N ALA A 135 3.50 14.24 -9.89
CA ALA A 135 2.76 15.33 -10.52
C ALA A 135 1.34 15.45 -9.95
N ALA A 136 0.65 14.32 -9.72
CA ALA A 136 -0.66 14.28 -9.06
C ALA A 136 -0.57 14.70 -7.58
N ALA A 137 0.41 14.18 -6.83
CA ALA A 137 0.63 14.54 -5.43
C ALA A 137 0.89 16.05 -5.25
N GLY A 138 1.60 16.69 -6.18
CA GLY A 138 1.83 18.14 -6.15
C GLY A 138 0.57 18.99 -6.39
N LYS A 139 -0.54 18.39 -6.83
CA LYS A 139 -1.83 19.08 -7.04
C LYS A 139 -2.92 18.67 -6.06
N LEU A 140 -2.87 17.42 -5.59
CA LEU A 140 -3.93 16.81 -4.77
C LEU A 140 -3.47 16.42 -3.36
N GLY A 141 -2.17 16.51 -3.08
CA GLY A 141 -1.56 15.96 -1.87
C GLY A 141 -2.04 16.60 -0.58
N ASP A 142 -2.52 17.84 -0.63
CA ASP A 142 -3.03 18.58 0.54
C ASP A 142 -4.44 18.10 0.98
N LEU A 143 -5.10 17.26 0.17
CA LEU A 143 -6.40 16.67 0.50
C LEU A 143 -6.29 15.49 1.47
N THR A 144 -5.09 14.97 1.69
CA THR A 144 -4.84 13.83 2.58
C THR A 144 -3.64 14.08 3.48
N LYS A 145 -3.56 13.39 4.62
CA LYS A 145 -2.44 13.51 5.57
C LYS A 145 -1.07 13.27 4.93
N PHE A 146 -1.01 12.37 3.96
CA PHE A 146 0.19 12.11 3.16
C PHE A 146 -0.09 12.52 1.72
N SER A 147 0.81 13.30 1.13
CA SER A 147 0.71 13.72 -0.27
C SER A 147 0.89 12.55 -1.24
N SER A 148 1.75 11.59 -0.87
CA SER A 148 1.99 10.34 -1.59
C SER A 148 2.37 9.21 -0.61
N LEU A 149 2.19 7.96 -1.06
CA LEU A 149 2.60 6.77 -0.32
C LEU A 149 3.21 5.75 -1.27
N GLU A 150 4.53 5.63 -1.22
CA GLU A 150 5.28 4.67 -2.01
C GLU A 150 5.45 3.36 -1.23
N LEU A 151 4.88 2.29 -1.78
CA LEU A 151 4.92 0.94 -1.19
C LEU A 151 5.61 -0.03 -2.17
N GLY A 152 6.29 -1.05 -1.63
CA GLY A 152 6.92 -2.09 -2.44
C GLY A 152 6.98 -3.43 -1.74
N CYS A 153 7.24 -4.48 -2.52
CA CYS A 153 7.43 -5.83 -2.00
C CYS A 153 8.86 -6.04 -1.47
N ASP A 154 9.85 -5.50 -2.19
CA ASP A 154 11.26 -5.72 -1.90
C ASP A 154 11.99 -4.41 -1.63
N GLY A 155 12.91 -4.46 -0.68
CA GLY A 155 13.88 -3.40 -0.46
C GLY A 155 14.77 -3.18 -1.68
N GLY A 156 15.57 -2.12 -1.66
CA GLY A 156 16.49 -1.85 -2.76
C GLY A 156 17.53 -0.83 -2.36
N ARG A 157 18.64 -0.83 -3.10
CA ARG A 157 19.70 0.17 -3.01
C ARG A 157 19.57 1.13 -4.18
N ASN A 158 19.83 2.42 -3.98
CA ASN A 158 19.74 3.41 -5.07
C ASN A 158 21.09 3.63 -5.77
N SER A 159 22.18 3.12 -5.21
CA SER A 159 23.53 3.24 -5.74
C SER A 159 24.05 1.92 -6.29
N GLY A 160 24.89 2.01 -7.32
CA GLY A 160 25.56 0.89 -7.96
C GLY A 160 25.01 0.58 -9.35
N ASN A 161 25.61 -0.43 -9.98
CA ASN A 161 25.22 -0.96 -11.28
C ASN A 161 24.32 -2.18 -11.07
N CYS A 162 23.02 -2.04 -11.31
CA CYS A 162 22.06 -3.12 -11.10
C CYS A 162 21.54 -3.75 -12.40
N ASP A 163 21.75 -3.10 -13.55
CA ASP A 163 21.21 -3.59 -14.80
C ASP A 163 22.03 -3.08 -16.00
N SER A 164 23.08 -3.81 -16.37
CA SER A 164 23.87 -3.57 -17.59
C SER A 164 24.36 -2.12 -17.79
N GLY A 165 24.72 -1.43 -16.71
CA GLY A 165 25.21 -0.04 -16.73
C GLY A 165 24.18 0.99 -16.25
N TYR A 166 22.95 0.58 -15.93
CA TYR A 166 21.96 1.42 -15.26
C TYR A 166 22.11 1.39 -13.74
N SER A 167 21.85 2.56 -13.14
CA SER A 167 21.81 2.76 -11.70
C SER A 167 20.72 1.93 -11.05
N CYS A 168 21.02 1.39 -9.87
CA CYS A 168 20.04 0.70 -9.03
C CYS A 168 18.81 1.57 -8.68
N ALA A 169 18.93 2.90 -8.73
CA ALA A 169 17.80 3.81 -8.58
C ALA A 169 16.67 3.55 -9.60
N TYR A 170 17.03 3.17 -10.84
CA TYR A 170 16.10 2.91 -11.93
C TYR A 170 15.35 1.59 -11.79
N SER A 171 16.01 0.54 -11.28
CA SER A 171 15.40 -0.78 -11.10
C SER A 171 14.56 -0.86 -9.82
N ASN A 172 14.91 -0.06 -8.80
CA ASN A 172 14.31 -0.20 -7.47
C ASN A 172 13.18 0.79 -7.19
N ASN A 173 12.94 1.79 -8.05
CA ASN A 173 11.94 2.82 -7.82
C ASN A 173 11.16 3.12 -9.11
N ILE A 174 9.83 3.22 -8.96
CA ILE A 174 8.91 3.63 -10.04
C ILE A 174 8.45 5.09 -9.89
N SER A 175 8.64 5.68 -8.71
CA SER A 175 8.21 7.03 -8.35
C SER A 175 9.41 7.97 -8.23
N TRP A 176 9.26 9.19 -8.77
CA TRP A 176 10.32 10.18 -8.94
C TRP A 176 9.76 11.59 -8.67
N THR A 177 10.15 12.18 -7.54
CA THR A 177 9.72 13.55 -7.15
C THR A 177 10.23 14.61 -8.12
N SER A 178 11.40 14.38 -8.73
CA SER A 178 11.98 15.28 -9.72
C SER A 178 12.66 14.47 -10.82
N ALA A 179 13.19 15.17 -11.83
CA ALA A 179 13.94 14.55 -12.90
C ALA A 179 15.10 13.65 -12.43
N THR A 180 15.63 13.86 -11.22
CA THR A 180 16.83 13.20 -10.70
C THR A 180 16.64 12.56 -9.32
N THR A 181 15.46 12.67 -8.72
CA THR A 181 15.23 12.26 -7.33
C THR A 181 14.18 11.14 -7.25
N PRO A 182 14.59 9.88 -7.03
CA PRO A 182 13.65 8.79 -6.82
C PRO A 182 13.03 8.84 -5.42
N ASN A 183 11.80 8.33 -5.29
CA ASN A 183 11.16 8.14 -4.00
C ASN A 183 11.38 6.72 -3.48
N SER A 184 11.90 6.64 -2.27
CA SER A 184 12.05 5.37 -1.56
C SER A 184 10.69 4.83 -1.14
N LYS A 185 10.51 3.52 -1.27
CA LYS A 185 9.30 2.80 -0.90
C LYS A 185 9.39 2.17 0.49
N GLU A 186 8.29 2.16 1.22
CA GLU A 186 8.13 1.34 2.42
C GLU A 186 7.81 -0.10 2.02
N VAL A 187 8.53 -1.05 2.61
CA VAL A 187 8.43 -2.48 2.30
C VAL A 187 7.99 -3.30 3.50
N ASP A 188 7.99 -2.71 4.70
CA ASP A 188 7.45 -3.32 5.91
C ASP A 188 5.97 -2.93 6.05
N PRO A 189 5.03 -3.89 5.88
CA PRO A 189 3.61 -3.61 6.02
C PRO A 189 3.23 -3.13 7.41
N ARG A 190 3.99 -3.48 8.46
CA ARG A 190 3.77 -2.98 9.81
C ARG A 190 4.08 -1.49 9.88
N ARG A 191 5.24 -1.07 9.39
CA ARG A 191 5.60 0.36 9.38
C ARG A 191 4.65 1.17 8.51
N ALA A 192 4.25 0.64 7.36
CA ALA A 192 3.23 1.27 6.53
C ALA A 192 1.89 1.44 7.27
N PHE A 193 1.42 0.38 7.96
CA PHE A 193 0.20 0.44 8.75
C PHE A 193 0.31 1.42 9.92
N ASP A 194 1.38 1.35 10.71
CA ASP A 194 1.56 2.21 11.88
C ASP A 194 1.71 3.68 11.45
N ARG A 195 2.33 3.95 10.29
CA ARG A 195 2.36 5.29 9.69
C ARG A 195 0.97 5.80 9.30
N LEU A 196 0.12 4.93 8.75
CA LEU A 196 -1.23 5.28 8.32
C LEU A 196 -2.23 5.40 9.48
N PHE A 197 -2.11 4.55 10.50
CA PHE A 197 -3.14 4.31 11.52
C PHE A 197 -2.64 4.40 12.98
N GLY A 198 -1.34 4.47 13.22
CA GLY A 198 -0.72 4.45 14.56
C GLY A 198 -0.86 5.74 15.37
N ASN A 199 -1.86 6.57 15.04
CA ASN A 199 -2.30 7.71 15.86
C ASN A 199 -3.76 7.55 16.32
N GLY A 200 -4.38 6.39 16.09
CA GLY A 200 -5.72 6.07 16.62
C GLY A 200 -5.66 5.98 18.14
N LYS A 201 -6.70 6.45 18.84
CA LYS A 201 -6.82 6.40 20.31
C LYS A 201 -6.33 5.02 20.81
N GLN A 202 -5.56 4.92 21.89
CA GLN A 202 -4.92 3.67 22.41
C GLN A 202 -5.78 2.39 22.33
N ARG A 203 -7.11 2.51 22.41
CA ARG A 203 -8.09 1.44 22.22
C ARG A 203 -8.14 0.88 20.79
N GLU A 204 -8.11 1.73 19.77
CA GLU A 204 -8.05 1.35 18.35
C GLU A 204 -6.72 0.68 18.00
N GLU A 205 -5.61 1.11 18.63
CA GLU A 205 -4.31 0.46 18.46
C GLU A 205 -4.31 -0.98 18.98
N ALA A 206 -4.93 -1.22 20.15
CA ALA A 206 -5.07 -2.55 20.72
C ALA A 206 -5.96 -3.46 19.85
N GLU A 207 -7.11 -2.95 19.38
CA GLU A 207 -8.03 -3.68 18.50
C GLU A 207 -7.39 -3.98 17.13
N ASN A 208 -6.68 -3.00 16.54
CA ASN A 208 -5.95 -3.19 15.29
C ASN A 208 -4.77 -4.14 15.45
N LYS A 209 -4.06 -4.12 16.58
CA LYS A 209 -2.99 -5.10 16.89
C LYS A 209 -3.57 -6.51 17.03
N ALA A 210 -4.72 -6.67 17.69
CA ALA A 210 -5.42 -7.94 17.83
C ALA A 210 -5.91 -8.50 16.47
N ARG A 211 -6.54 -7.65 15.63
CA ARG A 211 -6.96 -8.04 14.26
C ARG A 211 -5.78 -8.41 13.36
N ARG A 212 -4.64 -7.74 13.50
CA ARG A 212 -3.42 -8.06 12.73
C ARG A 212 -2.83 -9.40 13.15
N LEU A 213 -2.84 -9.69 14.46
CA LEU A 213 -2.36 -10.97 14.98
C LEU A 213 -3.24 -12.13 14.52
N SER A 214 -4.57 -11.97 14.54
CA SER A 214 -5.48 -13.01 14.06
C SER A 214 -5.31 -13.29 12.56
N ARG A 215 -5.09 -12.26 11.74
CA ARG A 215 -4.85 -12.43 10.30
C ARG A 215 -3.51 -13.14 10.02
N ARG A 216 -2.46 -12.88 10.79
CA ARG A 216 -1.18 -13.59 10.67
C ARG A 216 -1.32 -15.07 11.02
N LEU A 217 -2.07 -15.39 12.07
CA LEU A 217 -2.36 -16.78 12.44
C LEU A 217 -3.14 -17.48 11.32
N SER A 218 -4.18 -16.84 10.77
CA SER A 218 -4.95 -17.39 9.65
C SER A 218 -4.12 -17.65 8.39
N ILE A 219 -3.11 -16.82 8.09
CA ILE A 219 -2.18 -17.04 6.96
C ILE A 219 -1.26 -18.23 7.25
N LEU A 220 -0.76 -18.35 8.48
CA LEU A 220 0.07 -19.49 8.89
C LEU A 220 -0.74 -20.81 8.83
N ASP A 221 -1.99 -20.79 9.29
CA ASP A 221 -2.92 -21.91 9.18
C ASP A 221 -3.13 -22.32 7.72
N PHE A 222 -3.34 -21.35 6.82
CA PHE A 222 -3.49 -21.61 5.38
C PHE A 222 -2.24 -22.25 4.77
N VAL A 223 -1.05 -21.72 5.08
CA VAL A 223 0.23 -22.26 4.61
C VAL A 223 0.46 -23.67 5.16
N LEU A 224 0.07 -23.93 6.41
CA LEU A 224 0.17 -25.26 7.02
C LEU A 224 -0.74 -26.28 6.35
N ASP A 225 -1.97 -25.91 6.00
CA ASP A 225 -2.90 -26.81 5.32
C ASP A 225 -2.45 -27.14 3.89
N ASP A 226 -1.91 -26.15 3.17
CA ASP A 226 -1.30 -26.38 1.86
C ASP A 226 -0.06 -27.28 1.95
N ALA A 227 0.79 -27.04 2.95
CA ALA A 227 1.97 -27.88 3.18
C ALA A 227 1.60 -29.30 3.60
N ARG A 228 0.55 -29.51 4.40
CA ARG A 228 0.03 -30.85 4.77
C ARG A 228 -0.49 -31.60 3.55
N ARG A 229 -1.23 -30.92 2.68
CA ARG A 229 -1.73 -31.46 1.41
C ARG A 229 -0.56 -31.88 0.51
N LEU A 230 0.52 -31.10 0.48
CA LEU A 230 1.73 -31.44 -0.26
C LEU A 230 2.49 -32.63 0.37
N ASN A 231 2.60 -32.68 1.70
CA ASN A 231 3.26 -33.78 2.43
C ASN A 231 2.63 -35.15 2.14
N SER A 232 1.31 -35.19 1.96
CA SER A 232 0.58 -36.41 1.58
C SER A 232 0.97 -36.98 0.22
N LYS A 233 1.60 -36.17 -0.66
CA LYS A 233 1.93 -36.51 -2.05
C LYS A 233 3.43 -36.73 -2.29
N LEU A 234 4.29 -36.58 -1.27
CA LEU A 234 5.75 -36.65 -1.41
C LEU A 234 6.35 -37.99 -0.95
N GLY A 235 7.46 -38.38 -1.57
CA GLY A 235 8.27 -39.55 -1.21
C GLY A 235 9.12 -39.33 0.05
N GLY A 236 9.61 -40.41 0.67
CA GLY A 236 10.21 -40.39 2.01
C GLY A 236 11.40 -39.43 2.21
N HIS A 237 12.19 -39.17 1.17
CA HIS A 237 13.33 -38.26 1.24
C HIS A 237 12.92 -36.77 1.32
N ASP A 238 11.78 -36.40 0.72
CA ASP A 238 11.30 -35.00 0.71
C ASP A 238 10.41 -34.67 1.92
N ARG A 239 9.85 -35.69 2.59
CA ARG A 239 9.09 -35.51 3.84
C ARG A 239 9.95 -34.93 4.96
N GLY A 240 11.22 -35.35 5.07
CA GLY A 240 12.13 -34.85 6.09
C GLY A 240 12.39 -33.34 5.99
N LYS A 241 12.50 -32.80 4.76
CA LYS A 241 12.68 -31.35 4.53
C LYS A 241 11.42 -30.55 4.85
N LEU A 242 10.24 -31.12 4.58
CA LEU A 242 8.97 -30.48 4.98
C LEU A 242 8.75 -30.51 6.49
N ASP A 243 9.17 -31.56 7.19
CA ASP A 243 9.08 -31.63 8.65
C ASP A 243 9.96 -30.58 9.34
N GLU A 244 11.14 -30.30 8.78
CA GLU A 244 12.00 -29.19 9.22
C GLU A 244 11.32 -27.83 9.00
N TYR A 245 10.68 -27.63 7.85
CA TYR A 245 9.87 -26.44 7.56
C TYR A 245 8.69 -26.28 8.52
N PHE A 246 7.93 -27.36 8.80
CA PHE A 246 6.83 -27.36 9.77
C PHE A 246 7.27 -27.00 11.19
N THR A 247 8.47 -27.44 11.57
CA THR A 247 9.07 -27.12 12.87
C THR A 247 9.39 -25.62 12.95
N GLY A 248 9.99 -25.05 11.90
CA GLY A 248 10.24 -23.61 11.80
C GLY A 248 8.97 -22.75 11.86
N VAL A 249 7.90 -23.18 11.19
CA VAL A 249 6.60 -22.48 11.21
C VAL A 249 5.97 -22.51 12.62
N ARG A 250 5.97 -23.66 13.30
CA ARG A 250 5.44 -23.79 14.68
C ARG A 250 6.20 -22.93 15.68
N ASP A 251 7.51 -22.77 15.51
CA ASP A 251 8.31 -21.90 16.39
C ASP A 251 7.97 -20.42 16.20
N ILE A 252 7.64 -20.01 14.97
CA ILE A 252 7.14 -18.67 14.66
C ILE A 252 5.75 -18.46 15.30
N GLU A 253 4.84 -19.43 15.18
CA GLU A 253 3.52 -19.40 15.83
C GLU A 253 3.63 -19.28 17.35
N ARG A 254 4.52 -20.08 17.98
CA ARG A 254 4.75 -20.03 19.44
C ARG A 254 5.30 -18.68 19.88
N ARG A 255 6.20 -18.08 19.09
CA ARG A 255 6.71 -16.71 19.36
C ARG A 255 5.59 -15.67 19.24
N LEU A 256 4.72 -15.78 18.24
CA LEU A 256 3.56 -14.89 18.05
C LEU A 256 2.51 -15.08 19.16
N ALA A 257 2.27 -16.31 19.63
CA ALA A 257 1.36 -16.61 20.72
C ALA A 257 1.86 -16.06 22.07
N ARG A 258 3.17 -16.09 22.33
CA ARG A 258 3.77 -15.46 23.53
C ARG A 258 3.63 -13.94 23.54
N VAL A 259 3.69 -13.32 22.36
CA VAL A 259 3.41 -11.87 22.19
C VAL A 259 1.93 -11.55 22.43
N ARG A 260 1.01 -12.50 22.18
CA ARG A 260 -0.42 -12.38 22.53
C ARG A 260 -0.63 -12.39 24.04
N SER A 261 -0.01 -13.32 24.76
CA SER A 261 -0.19 -13.48 26.20
C SER A 261 0.46 -12.36 27.00
N SER A 262 1.59 -11.82 26.54
CA SER A 262 2.22 -10.65 27.19
C SER A 262 1.45 -9.35 26.96
N SER A 263 0.72 -9.24 25.84
CA SER A 263 -0.10 -8.07 25.52
C SER A 263 -1.49 -8.08 26.18
N SER A 264 -1.90 -9.14 26.88
CA SER A 264 -3.14 -9.19 27.65
C SER A 264 -2.92 -9.14 29.17
N ALA A 265 -1.66 -9.07 29.63
CA ALA A 265 -1.26 -9.04 31.03
C ALA A 265 -0.74 -7.65 31.48
N ALA A 266 -0.82 -6.65 30.59
CA ALA A 266 -0.54 -5.24 30.83
C ALA A 266 -1.75 -4.43 30.40
#